data_AF-A0A0T5ZCU5-F1
#
_entry.id   AF-A0A0T5ZCU5-F1
#
_cell.length_a   1.000
_cell.length_b   1.000
_cell.length_c   1.000
_cell.angle_alpha   90.00
_cell.angle_beta   90.00
_cell.angle_gamma   90.00
#
_symmetry.space_group_name_H-M   'P 1'
#
loop_
_entity.id
_entity.type
_entity.pdbx_description
1 polymer ?
#
loop_
_entity_poly.entity_id
_entity_poly.type
_entity_poly.pdbx_seq_one_letter_code
_entity_poly.pdbx_strand_id
1 'polypeptide(L)' 'MALDDGEIMGVSHKTYLIEGVQFHPESIMTPEGKKILENFVKMVKNK' A
#
# COMPACT_ATOMS: atom_id res chain seq x y z
N MET A 1 12.35 5.18 4.14
CA MET A 1 11.03 5.76 4.44
C MET A 1 10.65 6.63 3.26
N ALA A 2 9.36 6.70 2.90
CA ALA A 2 8.84 7.78 2.08
C ALA A 2 9.33 9.10 2.65
N LEU A 3 10.03 9.91 1.86
CA LEU A 3 10.47 11.23 2.29
C LEU A 3 9.34 12.23 2.03
N ASP A 4 9.30 13.33 2.78
CA ASP A 4 8.32 14.42 2.61
C ASP A 4 8.79 15.43 1.56
N ASP A 5 9.27 14.92 0.42
CA ASP A 5 9.74 15.70 -0.73
C ASP A 5 8.63 15.97 -1.76
N GLY A 6 7.40 15.58 -1.43
CA GLY A 6 6.23 15.75 -2.29
C GLY A 6 6.05 14.66 -3.36
N GLU A 7 6.82 13.58 -3.29
CA GLU A 7 6.65 12.43 -4.19
C GLU A 7 5.33 11.68 -3.95
N ILE A 8 4.76 11.14 -5.03
CA ILE A 8 3.56 10.30 -4.95
C ILE A 8 3.96 8.92 -4.45
N MET A 9 3.61 8.61 -3.20
CA MET A 9 3.97 7.33 -2.56
C MET A 9 2.92 6.24 -2.72
N GLY A 10 1.69 6.60 -3.10
CA GLY A 10 0.62 5.65 -3.33
C GLY A 10 -0.59 6.26 -4.03
N VAL A 11 -1.38 5.39 -4.66
CA VAL A 11 -2.59 5.74 -5.41
C VAL A 11 -3.68 4.71 -5.12
N SER A 12 -4.93 5.17 -5.11
CA SER A 12 -6.12 4.33 -4.97
C SER A 12 -7.12 4.69 -6.06
N HIS A 13 -7.69 3.68 -6.72
CA HIS A 13 -8.76 3.90 -7.66
C HIS A 13 -10.10 4.07 -6.91
N LYS A 14 -10.87 5.12 -7.23
CA LYS A 14 -12.12 5.45 -6.49
C LYS A 14 -13.23 4.40 -6.60
N THR A 15 -13.32 3.70 -7.73
CA THR A 15 -14.40 2.73 -8.02
C THR A 15 -13.93 1.27 -7.96
N TYR A 16 -12.82 0.95 -8.61
CA TYR A 16 -12.25 -0.39 -8.62
C TYR A 16 -11.35 -0.65 -7.41
N LEU A 17 -11.25 -1.91 -6.98
CA LEU A 17 -10.36 -2.30 -5.88
C LEU A 17 -8.93 -2.43 -6.44
N ILE A 18 -8.30 -1.29 -6.69
CA ILE A 18 -6.95 -1.17 -7.25
C ILE A 18 -6.19 -0.17 -6.39
N GLU A 19 -5.11 -0.64 -5.80
CA GLU A 19 -4.20 0.11 -4.94
C GLU A 19 -2.79 0.00 -5.50
N GLY A 20 -2.02 1.09 -5.49
CA GLY A 20 -0.62 1.12 -5.90
C GLY A 20 0.23 1.81 -4.85
N VAL A 21 1.43 1.28 -4.60
CA VAL A 21 2.43 1.88 -3.70
C VAL A 21 3.78 1.96 -4.41
N GLN A 22 4.55 3.02 -4.16
CA GLN A 22 5.85 3.24 -4.81
C GLN A 22 6.99 2.50 -4.09
N PHE A 23 6.80 2.12 -2.83
CA PHE A 23 7.77 1.37 -2.04
C PHE A 23 7.48 -0.13 -2.08
N HIS A 24 8.41 -0.91 -1.54
CA HIS A 24 8.33 -2.37 -1.42
C HIS A 24 7.73 -2.76 -0.05
N PRO A 25 6.41 -3.01 0.07
CA PRO A 25 5.78 -3.43 1.32
C PRO A 25 6.20 -4.85 1.76
N GLU A 26 6.82 -5.63 0.88
CA GLU A 26 7.36 -6.95 1.17
C GLU A 26 8.75 -6.89 1.83
N SER A 27 9.45 -5.76 1.73
CA SER A 27 10.81 -5.62 2.25
C SER A 27 10.84 -5.66 3.78
N ILE A 28 11.85 -6.34 4.34
CA ILE A 28 12.11 -6.36 5.79
C ILE A 28 12.36 -4.95 6.36
N MET A 29 12.80 -4.02 5.51
CA MET A 29 13.04 -2.62 5.87
C MET A 29 11.76 -1.76 5.88
N THR A 30 10.60 -2.36 5.63
CA THR A 30 9.29 -1.70 5.71
C THR A 30 8.52 -2.30 6.89
N PRO A 31 8.65 -1.77 8.13
CA PRO A 31 8.08 -2.39 9.33
C PRO A 31 6.57 -2.63 9.24
N GLU A 32 5.83 -1.71 8.63
CA GLU A 32 4.38 -1.79 8.44
C GLU A 32 3.97 -2.48 7.13
N GLY A 33 4.93 -2.98 6.35
CA GLY A 33 4.69 -3.52 5.02
C GLY A 33 3.76 -4.73 5.01
N LYS A 34 3.93 -5.64 5.99
CA LYS A 34 3.04 -6.78 6.19
C LYS A 34 1.59 -6.34 6.49
N LYS A 35 1.41 -5.31 7.31
CA LYS A 35 0.09 -4.78 7.67
C LYS A 35 -0.63 -4.17 6.46
N ILE A 36 0.10 -3.49 5.58
CA ILE A 36 -0.43 -2.95 4.32
C ILE A 36 -0.96 -4.08 3.44
N LEU A 37 -0.19 -5.15 3.27
CA LEU A 37 -0.61 -6.34 2.51
C LEU A 37 -1.84 -7.03 3.14
N GLU A 38 -1.85 -7.19 4.46
CA GLU A 38 -3.00 -7.75 5.19
C GLU A 38 -4.28 -6.93 4.99
N ASN A 39 -4.17 -5.61 5.01
CA ASN A 39 -5.30 -4.71 4.76
C ASN A 39 -5.83 -4.90 3.33
N PHE A 40 -4.96 -4.97 2.33
CA PHE A 40 -5.37 -5.23 0.95
C PHE A 40 -6.11 -6.56 0.81
N VAL A 41 -5.59 -7.64 1.40
CA VAL A 41 -6.26 -8.95 1.39
C VAL A 41 -7.62 -8.90 2.09
N LYS A 42 -7.75 -8.19 3.22
CA LYS A 42 -9.04 -7.99 3.89
C LYS A 42 -10.04 -7.25 3.01
N MET A 43 -9.61 -6.21 2.29
CA MET A 43 -10.47 -5.49 1.35
C MET A 43 -10.94 -6.39 0.20
N VAL A 44 -10.10 -7.29 -0.30
CA VAL A 44 -10.49 -8.28 -1.32
C VAL A 44 -11.52 -9.28 -0.76
N LYS A 45 -11.34 -9.75 0.48
CA LYS A 45 -12.25 -10.73 1.10
C LYS A 45 -13.62 -10.16 1.49
N ASN A 46 -13.69 -8.87 1.80
CA ASN A 46 -14.91 -8.20 2.23
C ASN A 46 -15.71 -7.59 1.07
N LYS A 47 -15.33 -7.88 -0.17
CA LYS A 47 -16.01 -7.47 -1.40
C LYS A 47 -16.88 -8.60 -1.92
#